data_AF-A8YCN1-F1
#
_entry.id   AF-A8YCN1-F1
#
_cell.length_a   1.000
_cell.length_b   1.000
_cell.length_c   1.000
_cell.angle_alpha   90.00
_cell.angle_beta   90.00
_cell.angle_gamma   90.00
#
_symmetry.space_group_name_H-M   'P 1'
#
loop_
_entity.id
_entity.type
_entity.pdbx_description
1 polymer ?
#
loop_
_entity_poly.entity_id
_entity_poly.type
_entity_poly.pdbx_seq_one_letter_code
_entity_poly.pdbx_strand_id
1 'polypeptide(L)' 'MDVTETPIERPQKKQKDFLGGKRGYHTLKSQLVADQNTEEIICVFCGKGRGHDFRVLRFVLCNRREL' A
#
# COMPACT_ATOMS: atom_id res chain seq x y z
N MET A 1 -1.30 6.04 10.76
CA MET A 1 -1.26 4.95 9.76
C MET A 1 -1.53 5.59 8.42
N ASP A 2 -0.48 5.83 7.66
CA ASP A 2 -0.56 6.53 6.39
C ASP A 2 -0.35 5.55 5.23
N VAL A 3 -1.07 5.76 4.13
CA VAL A 3 -0.92 5.03 2.88
C VAL A 3 -0.46 6.02 1.83
N THR A 4 0.71 5.77 1.25
CA THR A 4 1.31 6.64 0.24
C THR A 4 1.03 6.07 -1.15
N GLU A 5 0.55 6.92 -2.06
CA GLU A 5 0.41 6.58 -3.48
C GLU A 5 1.59 7.16 -4.27
N THR A 6 2.41 6.29 -4.84
CA THR A 6 3.54 6.70 -5.68
C THR A 6 3.19 6.47 -7.15
N PRO A 7 3.35 7.47 -8.04
CA PRO A 7 3.16 7.28 -9.47
C PRO A 7 4.21 6.31 -10.01
N ILE A 8 3.79 5.44 -10.93
CA ILE A 8 4.67 4.51 -11.63
C ILE A 8 4.60 4.74 -13.13
N GLU A 9 5.63 4.27 -13.83
CA GLU A 9 5.55 4.15 -15.28
C GLU A 9 4.35 3.28 -15.68
N ARG A 10 3.72 3.62 -16.81
CA ARG A 10 2.56 2.91 -17.33
C ARG A 10 2.89 1.41 -17.51
N PRO A 11 2.26 0.50 -16.75
CA PRO A 11 2.59 -0.92 -16.84
C PRO A 11 2.20 -1.50 -18.20
N GLN A 12 2.96 -2.42 -18.77
CA GLN A 12 2.58 -3.04 -20.06
C GLN A 12 1.44 -4.07 -19.93
N LYS A 13 1.27 -4.67 -18.74
CA LYS A 13 0.25 -5.68 -18.44
C LYS A 13 -0.64 -5.24 -17.28
N LYS A 14 -1.92 -5.62 -17.31
CA LYS A 14 -2.90 -5.34 -16.23
C LYS A 14 -2.99 -3.85 -15.83
N GLN A 15 -2.86 -2.94 -16.79
CA GLN A 15 -2.90 -1.47 -16.59
C GLN A 15 -4.06 -1.00 -15.71
N LYS A 16 -5.25 -1.58 -15.90
CA LYS A 16 -6.46 -1.27 -15.14
C LYS A 16 -6.26 -1.43 -13.64
N ASP A 17 -5.50 -2.43 -13.20
CA ASP A 17 -5.26 -2.73 -11.79
C ASP A 17 -4.44 -1.64 -11.08
N PHE A 18 -3.54 -1.00 -11.81
CA PHE A 18 -2.67 0.04 -11.27
C PHE A 18 -3.27 1.43 -11.43
N LEU A 19 -4.37 1.58 -12.15
CA LEU A 19 -5.01 2.88 -12.33
C LEU A 19 -5.60 3.36 -10.99
N GLY A 20 -5.06 4.45 -10.47
CA GLY A 20 -5.46 5.07 -9.22
C GLY A 20 -6.76 5.85 -9.36
N GLY A 21 -7.55 5.88 -8.28
CA GLY A 21 -8.93 6.39 -8.30
C GLY A 21 -9.06 7.92 -8.35
N LYS A 22 -8.13 8.68 -7.74
CA LYS A 22 -8.27 10.15 -7.59
C LYS A 22 -7.71 10.98 -8.73
N ARG A 23 -6.73 10.47 -9.49
CA ARG A 23 -5.97 11.26 -10.47
C ARG A 23 -5.76 10.60 -11.84
N GLY A 24 -6.29 9.39 -12.07
CA GLY A 24 -6.20 8.72 -13.37
C GLY A 24 -4.77 8.30 -13.79
N TYR A 25 -3.79 8.38 -12.88
CA TYR A 25 -2.45 7.88 -13.08
C TYR A 25 -2.32 6.43 -12.63
N HIS A 26 -1.30 5.73 -13.12
CA HIS A 26 -0.92 4.45 -12.56
C HIS A 26 -0.14 4.67 -11.27
N THR A 27 -0.63 4.10 -10.16
CA THR A 27 -0.03 4.24 -8.85
C THR A 27 0.22 2.87 -8.20
N LEU A 28 1.27 2.83 -7.38
CA LEU A 28 1.44 1.81 -6.36
C LEU A 28 1.07 2.41 -5.00
N LYS A 29 0.39 1.61 -4.18
CA LYS A 29 0.08 1.96 -2.81
C LYS A 29 1.08 1.27 -1.90
N SER A 30 1.80 2.06 -1.12
CA SER A 30 2.72 1.56 -0.12
C SER A 30 2.22 1.96 1.27
N GLN A 31 2.24 1.00 2.19
CA GLN A 31 1.97 1.25 3.60
C GLN A 31 3.19 0.77 4.41
N LEU A 32 3.65 1.64 5.30
CA LEU A 32 4.73 1.37 6.23
C LEU A 32 4.16 1.43 7.65
N VAL A 33 4.42 0.40 8.43
CA VAL A 33 4.23 0.42 9.88
C VAL A 33 5.59 0.27 10.53
N ALA A 34 5.95 1.28 11.31
CA ALA A 34 7.15 1.30 12.11
C ALA A 34 6.75 1.52 13.58
N ASP A 35 7.53 0.94 14.47
CA ASP A 35 7.46 1.24 15.89
C ASP A 35 8.11 2.62 16.12
N GLN A 36 7.43 3.51 16.86
CA GLN A 36 7.95 4.85 17.10
C GLN A 36 9.03 4.90 18.19
N ASN A 37 9.14 3.86 19.00
CA ASN A 37 10.04 3.82 20.15
C ASN A 37 11.33 3.07 19.81
N THR A 38 11.24 1.97 19.06
CA THR A 38 12.41 1.19 18.63
C THR A 38 12.91 1.60 17.24
N GLU A 39 12.16 2.45 16.52
CA GLU A 39 12.40 2.82 15.12
C GLU A 39 12.40 1.62 14.15
N GLU A 40 11.91 0.46 14.59
CA GLU A 40 11.92 -0.75 13.79
C GLU A 40 10.76 -0.80 12.80
N ILE A 41 11.03 -1.29 11.60
CA ILE A 41 10.02 -1.50 10.57
C ILE A 41 9.28 -2.81 10.87
N ILE A 42 8.04 -2.70 11.34
CA ILE A 42 7.17 -3.84 11.66
C ILE A 42 6.61 -4.47 10.38
N CYS A 43 6.20 -3.65 9.41
CA CYS A 43 5.58 -4.14 8.19
C CYS A 43 5.74 -3.16 7.02
N VAL A 44 6.11 -3.69 5.85
CA VAL A 44 6.05 -2.99 4.58
C VAL A 44 5.05 -3.72 3.69
N PHE A 45 4.04 -3.01 3.23
CA PHE A 45 3.08 -3.52 2.26
C PHE A 45 3.13 -2.70 0.98
N CYS A 46 3.19 -3.39 -0.16
CA CYS A 46 3.10 -2.79 -1.49
C CYS A 46 1.93 -3.43 -2.25
N GLY A 47 1.00 -2.60 -2.71
CA GLY A 47 -0.23 -3.02 -3.37
C GLY A 47 -0.55 -2.19 -4.61
N LYS A 48 -1.55 -2.67 -5.35
CA LYS A 48 -2.07 -2.03 -6.56
C LYS A 48 -2.81 -0.72 -6.23
N GLY A 49 -2.63 0.32 -7.05
CA GLY A 49 -3.26 1.63 -6.90
C GLY A 49 -4.79 1.65 -6.88
N ARG A 50 -5.46 0.68 -7.52
CA ARG A 50 -6.93 0.56 -7.50
C ARG A 50 -7.50 0.14 -6.14
N GLY A 51 -6.71 -0.53 -5.29
CA GLY A 51 -7.19 -1.04 -4.00
C GLY A 51 -7.62 0.08 -3.06
N HIS A 52 -8.75 -0.09 -2.37
CA HIS A 52 -9.19 0.90 -1.37
C HIS A 52 -8.36 0.83 -0.09
N ASP A 53 -8.08 1.96 0.52
CA ASP A 53 -7.14 2.13 1.64
C ASP A 53 -7.52 1.27 2.86
N PHE A 54 -8.82 1.07 3.11
CA PHE A 54 -9.31 0.20 4.18
C PHE A 54 -8.97 -1.29 4.00
N ARG A 55 -8.79 -1.77 2.76
CA ARG A 55 -8.39 -3.17 2.51
C ARG A 55 -6.91 -3.38 2.79
N VAL A 56 -6.09 -2.34 2.62
CA VAL A 56 -4.65 -2.37 2.90
C VAL A 56 -4.40 -2.54 4.41
N LEU A 57 -5.17 -1.82 5.23
CA LEU A 57 -5.14 -1.90 6.69
C LEU A 57 -5.44 -3.30 7.25
N ARG A 58 -6.31 -4.07 6.57
CA ARG A 58 -6.69 -5.42 7.01
C ARG A 58 -5.56 -6.45 6.87
N PHE A 59 -4.66 -6.28 5.90
CA PHE A 59 -3.52 -7.18 5.71
C PHE A 59 -2.43 -6.96 6.75
N VAL A 60 -2.18 -5.71 7.12
CA VAL A 60 -1.18 -5.36 8.13
C VAL A 60 -1.56 -5.85 9.53
N LEU A 61 -2.84 -5.73 9.91
CA LEU A 61 -3.33 -6.25 11.19
C LEU A 61 -3.39 -7.78 11.26
N CYS A 62 -3.43 -8.47 10.11
CA CYS A 62 -3.49 -9.93 10.07
C CYS A 62 -2.14 -10.59 10.41
N ASN A 63 -1.01 -9.93 10.14
CA ASN A 63 0.31 -10.43 10.50
C ASN A 63 0.68 -10.19 11.98
N ARG A 64 -0.14 -9.43 12.72
CA ARG A 64 0.05 -9.17 14.16
C ARG A 64 -0.93 -9.97 15.04
N ARG A 65 -1.37 -11.15 14.56
CA ARG A 65 -2.20 -12.07 15.34
C ARG A 65 -1.43 -13.13 16.13
N GLU A 66 -0.11 -13.14 16.05
CA GLU A 66 0.74 -13.93 16.94
C GLU A 66 1.96 -13.10 17.35
N LEU A 67 1.83 -12.38 18.47
CA LEU A 67 2.86 -12.09 19.48
C LEU A 67 2.17 -11.48 20.70
#